data_AF-A0A6A4CZM8-F1
#
_entry.id   AF-A0A6A4CZM8-F1
#
_cell.length_a   1.000
_cell.length_b   1.000
_cell.length_c   1.000
_cell.angle_alpha   90.00
_cell.angle_beta   90.00
_cell.angle_gamma   90.00
#
_symmetry.space_group_name_H-M   'P 1'
#
loop_
_entity.id
_entity.type
_entity.pdbx_description
1 polymer ?
#
loop_
_entity_poly.entity_id
_entity_poly.type
_entity_poly.pdbx_seq_one_letter_code
_entity_poly.pdbx_strand_id
1 'polypeptide(L)'
;MVQLGVPRERLLELVPNAPHTLGLATTRIQETIDALDEMFGDGAGVQALVRSLRVLMYNVEGLRRSFNYLVSVVGLTPERLSTSSTYICRSRDDILRPRFEFLKTQGVETVATLTWITRSHREFVEKYPGYEAYVVEYKARQKKTTASAL
;
A
#
# COMPACT_ATOMS: atom_id res chain seq x y z
N MET A 1 2.12 -17.33 14.08
CA MET A 1 1.12 -17.18 13.00
C MET A 1 -0.02 -18.19 13.08
N VAL A 2 0.23 -19.50 13.26
CA VAL A 2 -0.87 -20.49 13.47
C VAL A 2 -1.76 -20.11 14.67
N GLN A 3 -1.13 -19.73 15.79
CA GLN A 3 -1.82 -19.22 16.99
C GLN A 3 -2.62 -17.93 16.74
N LEU A 4 -2.34 -17.22 15.64
CA LEU A 4 -3.03 -15.99 15.23
C LEU A 4 -4.12 -16.27 14.17
N GLY A 5 -4.49 -17.54 13.97
CA GLY A 5 -5.56 -17.94 13.06
C GLY A 5 -5.14 -18.21 11.61
N VAL A 6 -3.85 -18.08 11.26
CA VAL A 6 -3.39 -18.43 9.89
C VAL A 6 -3.24 -19.96 9.78
N PRO A 7 -3.94 -20.63 8.83
CA PRO A 7 -3.83 -22.08 8.66
C PRO A 7 -2.40 -22.53 8.40
N ARG A 8 -2.00 -23.67 8.99
CA ARG A 8 -0.64 -24.20 8.90
C ARG A 8 -0.25 -24.49 7.45
N GLU A 9 -1.18 -25.05 6.69
CA GLU A 9 -1.00 -25.44 5.28
C GLU A 9 -0.66 -24.21 4.43
N ARG A 10 -1.37 -23.11 4.67
CA ARG A 10 -1.12 -21.83 4.01
C ARG A 10 0.24 -21.24 4.37
N LEU A 11 0.69 -21.40 5.62
CA LEU A 11 2.02 -20.94 6.01
C LEU A 11 3.12 -21.73 5.29
N LEU A 12 2.97 -23.05 5.16
CA LEU A 12 3.94 -23.89 4.44
C LEU A 12 4.11 -23.45 2.97
N GLU A 13 3.02 -23.01 2.34
CA GLU A 13 3.04 -22.49 0.96
C GLU A 13 3.65 -21.08 0.85
N LEU A 14 3.40 -20.21 1.83
CA LEU A 14 3.77 -18.80 1.76
C LEU A 14 5.17 -18.50 2.29
N VAL A 15 5.64 -19.23 3.31
CA VAL A 15 6.93 -19.00 3.97
C VAL A 15 8.12 -19.07 3.01
N PRO A 16 8.21 -20.00 2.04
CA PRO A 16 9.32 -20.01 1.07
C PRO A 16 9.46 -18.70 0.29
N ASN A 17 8.36 -17.97 0.07
CA ASN A 17 8.35 -16.69 -0.65
C ASN A 17 8.57 -15.48 0.27
N ALA A 18 8.54 -15.68 1.59
CA ALA A 18 8.72 -14.63 2.59
C ALA A 18 9.44 -15.16 3.86
N PRO A 19 10.63 -15.77 3.75
CA PRO A 19 11.26 -16.48 4.87
C PRO A 19 11.64 -15.54 6.02
N HIS A 20 11.91 -14.27 5.72
CA HIS A 20 12.18 -13.22 6.70
C HIS A 20 11.04 -13.02 7.71
N THR A 21 9.81 -13.41 7.37
CA THR A 21 8.65 -13.28 8.26
C THR A 21 8.70 -14.25 9.46
N LEU A 22 9.52 -15.30 9.38
CA LEU A 22 9.75 -16.23 10.50
C LEU A 22 10.50 -15.57 11.66
N GLY A 23 11.29 -14.53 11.39
CA GLY A 23 12.04 -13.79 12.41
C GLY A 23 11.24 -12.67 13.08
N LEU A 24 10.00 -12.42 12.66
CA LEU A 24 9.19 -11.35 13.22
C LEU A 24 8.62 -11.74 14.59
N ALA A 25 8.65 -10.80 15.52
CA ALA A 25 7.98 -10.96 16.81
C ALA A 25 6.46 -11.15 16.61
N THR A 26 5.85 -12.06 17.37
CA THR A 26 4.40 -12.31 17.32
C THR A 26 3.59 -11.04 17.56
N THR A 27 4.05 -10.15 18.45
CA THR A 27 3.42 -8.85 18.72
C THR A 27 3.39 -7.94 17.49
N ARG A 28 4.47 -7.93 16.69
CA ARG A 28 4.55 -7.16 15.44
C ARG A 28 3.60 -7.71 14.36
N ILE A 29 3.42 -9.02 14.34
CA ILE A 29 2.47 -9.67 13.43
C ILE A 29 1.03 -9.33 13.86
N GLN A 30 0.74 -9.43 15.17
CA GLN A 30 -0.57 -9.09 15.73
C GLN A 30 -0.93 -7.62 15.45
N GLU A 31 -0.01 -6.69 15.69
CA GLU A 31 -0.20 -5.26 15.39
C GLU A 31 -0.60 -5.03 13.92
N THR A 32 -0.03 -5.82 13.00
CA THR A 32 -0.40 -5.76 11.57
C THR A 32 -1.78 -6.34 11.31
N ILE A 33 -2.17 -7.42 12.00
CA ILE A 33 -3.52 -7.99 11.91
C ILE A 33 -4.55 -6.96 12.41
N ASP A 34 -4.33 -6.41 13.61
CA ASP A 34 -5.24 -5.46 14.23
C ASP A 34 -5.44 -4.21 13.37
N ALA A 35 -4.36 -3.70 12.77
CA ALA A 35 -4.45 -2.55 11.88
C ALA A 35 -5.21 -2.86 10.58
N LEU A 36 -5.09 -4.07 10.06
CA LEU A 36 -5.85 -4.48 8.89
C LEU A 36 -7.32 -4.70 9.22
N ASP A 37 -7.63 -5.22 10.41
CA ASP A 37 -9.00 -5.34 10.90
C ASP A 37 -9.63 -3.94 11.11
N GLU A 38 -8.89 -2.99 11.67
CA GLU A 38 -9.31 -1.58 11.78
C GLU A 38 -9.67 -0.97 10.41
N MET A 39 -8.87 -1.24 9.38
CA MET A 39 -9.04 -0.64 8.04
C MET A 39 -10.12 -1.34 7.20
N PHE A 40 -10.31 -2.65 7.36
CA PHE A 40 -11.10 -3.48 6.43
C PHE A 40 -12.21 -4.29 7.10
N GLY A 41 -12.37 -4.19 8.42
CA GLY A 41 -13.33 -4.94 9.22
C GLY A 41 -12.74 -6.22 9.82
N ASP A 42 -13.43 -6.75 10.83
CA ASP A 42 -12.99 -7.88 11.63
C ASP A 42 -12.55 -9.11 10.81
N GLY A 43 -11.38 -9.65 11.13
CA GLY A 43 -10.80 -10.83 10.47
C GLY A 43 -10.09 -10.55 9.14
N ALA A 44 -10.13 -9.32 8.62
CA ALA A 44 -9.46 -8.95 7.39
C ALA A 44 -7.93 -9.11 7.45
N GLY A 45 -7.32 -8.89 8.62
CA GLY A 45 -5.90 -9.06 8.87
C GLY A 45 -5.45 -10.51 8.68
N VAL A 46 -6.16 -11.46 9.27
CA VAL A 46 -5.88 -12.89 9.06
C VAL A 46 -6.09 -13.26 7.59
N GLN A 47 -7.18 -12.80 6.97
CA GLN A 47 -7.45 -13.04 5.55
C GLN A 47 -6.40 -12.43 4.61
N ALA A 48 -5.77 -11.32 4.99
CA ALA A 48 -4.66 -10.75 4.25
C ALA A 48 -3.41 -11.63 4.35
N LEU A 49 -3.09 -12.15 5.53
CA LEU A 49 -1.94 -13.05 5.73
C LEU A 49 -2.10 -14.41 5.05
N VAL A 50 -3.34 -14.92 4.95
CA VAL A 50 -3.67 -16.14 4.19
C VAL A 50 -3.39 -15.96 2.69
N ARG A 51 -3.52 -14.73 2.17
CA ARG A 51 -3.26 -14.40 0.76
C ARG A 51 -1.79 -14.09 0.51
N SER A 52 -1.15 -13.32 1.37
CA SER A 52 0.26 -12.95 1.23
C SER A 52 0.85 -12.45 2.54
N LEU A 53 2.04 -12.95 2.89
CA LEU A 53 2.81 -12.47 4.04
C LEU A 53 3.53 -11.14 3.78
N ARG A 54 3.50 -10.63 2.54
CA ARG A 54 4.24 -9.42 2.13
C ARG A 54 3.84 -8.17 2.93
N VAL A 55 2.59 -8.08 3.39
CA VAL A 55 2.10 -6.93 4.17
C VAL A 55 2.86 -6.76 5.49
N LEU A 56 3.41 -7.85 6.04
CA LEU A 56 4.20 -7.84 7.28
C LEU A 56 5.54 -7.07 7.14
N MET A 57 5.99 -6.84 5.91
CA MET A 57 7.21 -6.06 5.63
C MET A 57 7.02 -4.55 5.81
N TYR A 58 5.78 -4.08 5.99
CA TYR A 58 5.47 -2.66 6.06
C TYR A 58 5.07 -2.27 7.48
N ASN A 59 5.55 -1.11 7.92
CA ASN A 59 5.12 -0.54 9.20
C ASN A 59 3.64 -0.14 9.12
N VAL A 60 2.92 -0.36 10.23
CA VAL A 60 1.48 -0.15 10.31
C VAL A 60 1.09 1.30 10.07
N GLU A 61 1.87 2.25 10.58
CA GLU A 61 1.59 3.67 10.39
C GLU A 61 1.61 4.07 8.91
N GLY A 62 2.56 3.53 8.14
CA GLY A 62 2.65 3.70 6.70
C GLY A 62 1.46 3.09 5.97
N LEU A 63 1.04 1.90 6.37
CA LEU A 63 -0.17 1.25 5.83
C LEU A 63 -1.42 2.11 6.08
N ARG A 64 -1.61 2.61 7.30
CA ARG A 64 -2.72 3.51 7.66
C ARG A 64 -2.69 4.80 6.85
N ARG A 65 -1.52 5.44 6.71
CA ARG A 65 -1.37 6.66 5.88
C ARG A 65 -1.75 6.42 4.42
N SER A 66 -1.35 5.28 3.86
CA SER A 66 -1.68 4.90 2.48
C SER A 66 -3.16 4.57 2.32
N PHE A 67 -3.74 3.80 3.25
CA PHE A 67 -5.18 3.51 3.26
C PHE A 67 -6.02 4.77 3.36
N ASN A 68 -5.76 5.63 4.35
CA ASN A 68 -6.51 6.88 4.54
C ASN A 68 -6.41 7.79 3.32
N TYR A 69 -5.25 7.84 2.65
CA TYR A 69 -5.11 8.61 1.41
C TYR A 69 -5.96 8.04 0.27
N LEU A 70 -5.94 6.71 0.08
CA LEU A 70 -6.72 6.05 -0.97
C LEU A 70 -8.23 6.18 -0.74
N VAL A 71 -8.67 6.17 0.51
CA VAL A 71 -10.09 6.35 0.84
C VAL A 71 -10.49 7.81 0.76
N SER A 72 -9.86 8.68 1.57
CA SER A 72 -10.32 10.05 1.77
C SER A 72 -9.95 11.02 0.64
N VAL A 73 -8.87 10.77 -0.11
CA VAL A 73 -8.40 11.67 -1.17
C VAL A 73 -8.66 11.11 -2.56
N VAL A 74 -8.38 9.81 -2.76
CA VAL A 74 -8.61 9.17 -4.07
C VAL A 74 -10.08 8.79 -4.26
N GLY A 75 -10.82 8.50 -3.18
CA GLY A 75 -12.23 8.13 -3.23
C GLY A 75 -12.48 6.64 -3.48
N LEU A 76 -11.53 5.77 -3.11
CA LEU A 76 -11.72 4.32 -3.17
C LEU A 76 -12.45 3.82 -1.92
N THR A 77 -13.21 2.74 -2.07
CA THR A 77 -13.88 2.11 -0.92
C THR A 77 -12.97 1.08 -0.23
N PRO A 78 -13.12 0.86 1.09
CA PRO A 78 -12.39 -0.19 1.80
C PRO A 78 -12.58 -1.57 1.18
N GLU A 79 -13.79 -1.91 0.73
CA GLU A 79 -14.12 -3.21 0.11
C GLU A 79 -13.33 -3.41 -1.18
N ARG A 80 -13.14 -2.34 -1.97
CA ARG A 80 -12.37 -2.42 -3.19
C ARG A 80 -10.88 -2.62 -2.91
N LEU A 81 -10.37 -1.96 -1.87
CA LEU A 81 -8.98 -2.08 -1.43
C LEU A 81 -8.67 -3.44 -0.76
N SER A 82 -9.64 -4.05 -0.09
CA SER A 82 -9.46 -5.35 0.61
C SER A 82 -9.21 -6.53 -0.33
N THR A 83 -9.42 -6.35 -1.64
CA THR A 83 -9.09 -7.35 -2.66
C THR A 83 -7.59 -7.63 -2.75
N SER A 84 -6.73 -6.67 -2.40
CA SER A 84 -5.28 -6.86 -2.31
C SER A 84 -4.61 -5.88 -1.34
N SER A 85 -3.89 -6.40 -0.35
CA SER A 85 -3.06 -5.59 0.55
C SER A 85 -1.95 -4.82 -0.19
N THR A 86 -1.61 -5.21 -1.42
CA THR A 86 -0.59 -4.54 -2.24
C THR A 86 -0.92 -3.06 -2.48
N TYR A 87 -2.19 -2.68 -2.51
CA TYR A 87 -2.58 -1.28 -2.74
C TYR A 87 -2.08 -0.36 -1.62
N ILE A 88 -2.31 -0.76 -0.36
CA ILE A 88 -1.90 0.01 0.82
C ILE A 88 -0.42 -0.17 1.16
N CYS A 89 0.24 -1.19 0.60
CA CYS A 89 1.69 -1.37 0.71
C CYS A 89 2.51 -0.34 -0.09
N ARG A 90 1.88 0.44 -0.99
CA ARG A 90 2.58 1.51 -1.71
C ARG A 90 2.72 2.74 -0.81
N SER A 91 3.92 3.34 -0.79
CA SER A 91 4.17 4.58 -0.05
C SER A 91 3.22 5.69 -0.51
N ARG A 92 2.53 6.32 0.44
CA ARG A 92 1.69 7.49 0.19
C ARG A 92 2.47 8.58 -0.54
N ASP A 93 3.65 8.92 -0.03
CA ASP A 93 4.38 10.12 -0.45
C ASP A 93 5.27 9.87 -1.67
N ASP A 94 5.81 8.66 -1.82
CA ASP A 94 6.72 8.34 -2.93
C ASP A 94 6.00 7.82 -4.18
N ILE A 95 4.82 7.23 -4.00
CA ILE A 95 4.13 6.52 -5.09
C ILE A 95 2.70 7.02 -5.24
N LEU A 96 1.86 6.87 -4.22
CA LEU A 96 0.41 7.06 -4.39
C LEU A 96 0.07 8.50 -4.76
N ARG A 97 0.50 9.45 -3.95
CA ARG A 97 0.22 10.87 -4.13
C ARG A 97 0.81 11.44 -5.42
N PRO A 98 2.11 11.31 -5.73
CA PRO A 98 2.66 11.88 -6.96
C PRO A 98 2.03 11.27 -8.21
N ARG A 99 1.73 9.95 -8.23
CA ARG A 99 1.03 9.33 -9.37
C ARG A 99 -0.40 9.84 -9.49
N PHE A 100 -1.15 9.88 -8.40
CA PHE A 100 -2.54 10.34 -8.41
C PHE A 100 -2.65 11.79 -8.88
N GLU A 101 -1.84 12.70 -8.33
CA GLU A 101 -1.86 14.10 -8.73
C GLU A 101 -1.48 14.28 -10.20
N PHE A 102 -0.45 13.57 -10.68
CA PHE A 102 -0.11 13.56 -12.11
C PHE A 102 -1.28 13.07 -12.97
N LEU A 103 -1.90 11.93 -12.62
CA LEU A 103 -3.00 11.36 -13.39
C LEU A 103 -4.23 12.27 -13.43
N LYS A 104 -4.49 13.03 -12.36
CA LYS A 104 -5.52 14.08 -12.38
C LYS A 104 -5.24 15.15 -13.43
N THR A 105 -3.98 15.58 -13.58
CA THR A 105 -3.62 16.56 -14.64
C THR A 105 -3.81 16.02 -16.05
N GLN A 106 -3.80 14.69 -16.21
CA GLN A 106 -4.02 13.99 -17.47
C GLN A 106 -5.50 13.64 -17.71
N GLY A 107 -6.42 14.00 -16.79
CA GLY A 107 -7.83 13.65 -16.89
C GLY A 107 -8.12 12.14 -16.77
N VAL A 108 -7.24 11.38 -16.11
CA VAL A 108 -7.41 9.94 -15.95
C VAL A 108 -8.31 9.62 -14.76
N GLU A 109 -9.36 8.84 -15.00
CA GLU A 109 -10.29 8.35 -13.97
C GLU A 109 -9.64 7.27 -13.09
N THR A 110 -8.93 7.70 -12.05
CA THR A 110 -8.13 6.86 -11.14
C THR A 110 -8.96 5.95 -10.23
N VAL A 111 -10.25 6.25 -10.02
CA VAL A 111 -11.18 5.38 -9.29
C VAL A 111 -11.66 4.22 -10.17
N ALA A 112 -11.70 4.37 -11.49
CA ALA A 112 -12.18 3.32 -12.39
C ALA A 112 -11.22 2.12 -12.43
N THR A 113 -9.91 2.33 -12.28
CA THR A 113 -8.89 1.26 -12.33
C THR A 113 -7.83 1.43 -11.25
N LEU A 114 -7.42 0.34 -10.60
CA LEU A 114 -6.36 0.34 -9.57
C LEU A 114 -4.96 0.02 -10.13
N THR A 115 -4.85 -0.27 -11.43
CA THR A 115 -3.60 -0.73 -12.05
C THR A 115 -2.47 0.30 -11.94
N TRP A 116 -2.80 1.59 -11.83
CA TRP A 116 -1.81 2.65 -11.62
C TRP A 116 -1.09 2.55 -10.27
N ILE A 117 -1.70 1.92 -9.26
CA ILE A 117 -1.10 1.67 -7.94
C ILE A 117 -0.10 0.53 -8.02
N THR A 118 -0.46 -0.55 -8.72
CA THR A 118 0.31 -1.81 -8.71
C THR A 118 1.42 -1.86 -9.73
N ARG A 119 1.29 -1.13 -10.86
CA ARG A 119 2.33 -1.01 -11.89
C ARG A 119 3.70 -0.69 -11.29
N SER A 120 4.72 -1.37 -11.79
CA SER A 120 6.11 -1.01 -11.53
C SER A 120 6.38 0.43 -11.98
N HIS A 121 7.49 1.02 -11.54
CA HIS A 121 7.87 2.37 -11.99
C HIS A 121 8.01 2.42 -13.51
N ARG A 122 8.73 1.45 -14.10
CA ARG A 122 8.93 1.32 -15.55
C ARG A 122 7.60 1.28 -16.32
N GLU A 123 6.70 0.36 -15.97
CA GLU A 123 5.40 0.22 -16.65
C GLU A 123 4.48 1.43 -16.46
N PHE A 124 4.66 2.19 -15.38
CA PHE A 124 3.92 3.42 -15.16
C PHE A 124 4.43 4.52 -16.11
N VAL A 125 5.75 4.70 -16.20
CA VAL A 125 6.38 5.69 -17.09
C VAL A 125 6.11 5.38 -18.56
N GLU A 126 6.20 4.11 -18.96
CA GLU A 126 5.88 3.68 -20.34
C GLU A 126 4.43 4.02 -20.72
N LYS A 127 3.48 3.85 -19.80
CA LYS A 127 2.07 4.18 -20.05
C LYS A 127 1.78 5.67 -19.97
N TYR A 128 2.53 6.39 -19.13
CA TYR A 128 2.34 7.80 -18.87
C TYR A 128 3.64 8.57 -19.09
N PRO A 129 4.04 8.77 -20.37
CA PRO A 129 5.19 9.60 -20.70
C PRO A 129 5.04 10.99 -20.07
N GLY A 130 6.11 11.51 -19.48
CA GLY A 130 6.11 12.80 -18.77
C GLY A 130 5.99 12.70 -17.25
N TYR A 131 5.65 11.53 -16.69
CA TYR A 131 5.63 11.35 -15.23
C TYR A 131 7.00 11.61 -14.58
N GLU A 132 8.10 11.23 -15.24
CA GLU A 132 9.45 11.43 -14.69
C GLU A 132 9.80 12.91 -14.55
N ALA A 133 9.52 13.72 -15.57
CA ALA A 133 9.70 15.17 -15.50
C ALA A 133 8.81 15.77 -14.40
N TYR A 134 7.55 15.36 -14.35
CA TYR A 134 6.61 15.81 -13.32
C TYR A 134 7.09 15.50 -11.90
N VAL A 135 7.55 14.28 -11.62
CA VAL A 135 7.90 13.88 -10.25
C VAL A 135 9.15 14.60 -9.74
N VAL A 136 10.07 14.97 -10.62
CA VAL A 136 11.25 15.80 -10.28
C VAL A 136 10.79 17.17 -9.80
N GLU A 137 9.93 17.84 -10.56
CA GLU A 137 9.39 19.15 -10.17
C GLU A 137 8.53 19.05 -8.91
N TYR A 138 7.68 18.02 -8.81
CA TYR A 138 6.83 17.77 -7.66
C TYR A 138 7.66 17.70 -6.38
N LYS A 139 8.73 16.90 -6.37
CA LYS A 139 9.63 16.76 -5.22
C LYS A 139 10.37 18.06 -4.92
N ALA A 140 10.76 18.82 -5.94
CA ALA A 140 11.38 20.14 -5.73
C ALA A 140 10.42 21.13 -5.05
N ARG A 141 9.14 21.13 -5.43
CA ARG A 141 8.08 21.93 -4.78
C ARG A 141 7.88 21.53 -3.32
N GLN A 142 7.76 20.23 -3.03
CA GLN A 142 7.58 19.72 -1.66
C GLN A 142 8.74 20.09 -0.73
N LYS A 143 9.98 20.03 -1.22
CA LYS A 143 11.17 20.45 -0.45
C LYS A 143 11.12 21.94 -0.08
N LYS A 144 10.75 22.81 -1.02
CA LYS A 144 10.61 24.26 -0.76
C LYS A 144 9.53 24.53 0.29
N THR A 145 8.37 23.91 0.16
CA THR A 145 7.28 24.07 1.13
C THR A 145 7.69 23.62 2.55
N THR A 146 8.42 22.51 2.66
CA THR A 146 8.90 22.02 3.96
C THR A 146 9.95 22.95 4.57
N ALA A 147 10.86 23.49 3.75
CA ALA A 147 11.88 24.45 4.21
C ALA A 147 11.29 25.81 4.63
N SER A 148 10.15 26.21 4.06
CA SER A 148 9.46 27.46 4.42
C SER A 148 8.51 27.33 5.62
N ALA A 149 8.25 26.11 6.10
CA ALA A 149 7.39 25.84 7.25
C ALA A 149 8.16 25.62 8.57
N LEU A 150 9.49 25.76 8.53
CA LEU A 150 10.42 25.71 9.66
C LEU A 150 10.93 27.11 9.96
#